data_AF-A0A5B7Y476-F1
#
_entry.id   AF-A0A5B7Y476-F1
#
_cell.length_a   1.000
_cell.length_b   1.000
_cell.length_c   1.000
_cell.angle_alpha   90.00
_cell.angle_beta   90.00
_cell.angle_gamma   90.00
#
_symmetry.space_group_name_H-M   'P 1'
#
loop_
_entity.id
_entity.type
_entity.pdbx_description
1 polymer ?
#
loop_
_entity_poly.entity_id
_entity_poly.type
_entity_poly.pdbx_seq_one_letter_code
_entity_poly.pdbx_strand_id
1 'polypeptide(L)'
;MTSQSRDVLNQSFLQSYLLQSLNMALGALMQGETSYTNSFNVIIQEDGFVFVPRLPCAYILDDDLYKKIFLIANASLYPQYTLLKQNATYFVPLDTDDLHIQRGLFFPWKRGISERLAIPDLDKFSARLPHGKIPIMKHFELNLDKVNHWAIAGNSGSGKSYALTYFLSVLKHMSDLIIIDPKFDTPSRWARENHISVIHPVENRSKSDFVSQVNEQLSQCANLIQKRQAILYDNPNHQFTHLTIVIDEVLALSEGVNKNIKEAFFSLLSQIALLGRATKIHLFLVSQRFDHNTIPISVREQLNVLLQIGNINQKTTQFLFPDLDPEGIVIPTGHGTGIIQVIDNEHPYQVLPLLCPTYYTKRGIL
;
A
#
# COMPACT_ATOMS: atom_id res chain seq x y z
N MET A 1 -27.07 -31.63 19.45
CA MET A 1 -27.46 -31.53 18.03
C MET A 1 -27.41 -30.04 17.69
N THR A 2 -26.52 -29.50 16.87
CA THR A 2 -25.73 -30.02 15.75
C THR A 2 -24.37 -29.31 15.71
N SER A 3 -23.30 -30.07 15.92
CA SER A 3 -21.90 -29.66 15.74
C SER A 3 -21.45 -29.82 14.28
N GLN A 4 -22.26 -29.36 13.32
CA GLN A 4 -22.04 -29.57 11.87
C GLN A 4 -21.89 -28.24 11.11
N SER A 5 -20.98 -27.36 11.55
CA SER A 5 -20.74 -26.10 10.83
C SER A 5 -19.31 -25.56 10.93
N ARG A 6 -18.28 -26.43 10.97
CA ARG A 6 -16.87 -25.97 11.02
C ARG A 6 -15.81 -26.71 10.18
N ASP A 7 -16.19 -27.56 9.21
CA ASP A 7 -15.21 -28.15 8.25
C ASP A 7 -15.72 -28.11 6.80
N VAL A 8 -16.07 -26.92 6.29
CA VAL A 8 -16.55 -26.76 4.89
C VAL A 8 -15.39 -26.70 3.88
N LEU A 9 -14.13 -26.78 4.32
CA LEU A 9 -12.96 -26.70 3.44
C LEU A 9 -11.89 -27.73 3.80
N ASN A 10 -12.20 -29.01 3.55
CA ASN A 10 -11.13 -30.00 3.44
C ASN A 10 -10.23 -29.61 2.25
N GLN A 11 -8.90 -29.68 2.41
CA GLN A 11 -7.93 -29.37 1.35
C GLN A 11 -8.23 -30.15 0.06
N SER A 12 -8.69 -31.39 0.18
CA SER A 12 -9.08 -32.23 -0.97
C SER A 12 -10.26 -31.65 -1.75
N PHE A 13 -11.28 -31.14 -1.07
CA PHE A 13 -12.42 -30.48 -1.71
C PHE A 13 -11.98 -29.21 -2.44
N LEU A 14 -11.17 -28.39 -1.78
CA LEU A 14 -10.66 -27.14 -2.36
C LEU A 14 -9.81 -27.40 -3.62
N GLN A 15 -8.98 -28.44 -3.58
CA GLN A 15 -8.20 -28.90 -4.73
C GLN A 15 -9.10 -29.34 -5.88
N SER A 16 -10.08 -30.21 -5.62
CA SER A 16 -11.02 -30.68 -6.65
C SER A 16 -11.82 -29.53 -7.25
N TYR A 17 -12.28 -28.60 -6.43
CA TYR A 17 -13.03 -27.42 -6.87
C TYR A 17 -12.19 -26.51 -7.78
N LEU A 18 -10.94 -26.20 -7.39
CA LEU A 18 -10.03 -25.42 -8.24
C LEU A 18 -9.70 -26.12 -9.54
N LEU A 19 -9.40 -27.43 -9.50
CA LEU A 19 -9.16 -28.22 -10.72
C LEU A 19 -10.36 -28.16 -11.66
N GLN A 20 -11.58 -28.28 -11.13
CA GLN A 20 -12.80 -28.18 -11.94
C GLN A 20 -12.92 -26.78 -12.57
N SER A 21 -12.77 -25.71 -11.79
CA SER A 21 -12.82 -24.33 -12.30
C SER A 21 -11.78 -24.08 -13.41
N LEU A 22 -10.54 -24.53 -13.20
CA LEU A 22 -9.45 -24.35 -14.17
C LEU A 22 -9.70 -25.16 -15.44
N ASN A 23 -10.11 -26.43 -15.34
CA ASN A 23 -10.44 -27.25 -16.51
C ASN A 23 -11.53 -26.61 -17.38
N MET A 24 -12.57 -26.05 -16.75
CA MET A 24 -13.69 -25.44 -17.48
C MET A 24 -13.29 -24.14 -18.18
N ALA A 25 -12.45 -23.32 -17.55
CA ALA A 25 -12.12 -21.99 -18.06
C ALA A 25 -10.87 -21.97 -18.97
N LEU A 26 -9.90 -22.86 -18.76
CA LEU A 26 -8.65 -22.89 -19.52
C LEU A 26 -8.70 -23.77 -20.77
N GLY A 27 -9.73 -24.59 -20.98
CA GLY A 27 -9.73 -25.66 -22.00
C GLY A 27 -9.31 -25.23 -23.41
N ALA A 28 -9.79 -24.08 -23.91
CA ALA A 28 -9.40 -23.56 -25.23
C ALA A 28 -7.95 -23.02 -25.26
N LEU A 29 -7.47 -22.49 -24.13
CA LEU A 29 -6.13 -21.91 -23.98
C LEU A 29 -5.05 -22.98 -23.81
N MET A 30 -5.42 -24.12 -23.23
CA MET A 30 -4.52 -25.25 -23.01
C MET A 30 -4.54 -26.27 -24.15
N GLN A 31 -5.07 -25.90 -25.33
CA GLN A 31 -5.17 -26.80 -26.49
C GLN A 31 -5.91 -28.12 -26.17
N GLY A 32 -6.90 -28.08 -25.27
CA GLY A 32 -7.65 -29.25 -24.83
C GLY A 32 -6.96 -30.09 -23.74
N GLU A 33 -5.77 -29.71 -23.28
CA GLU A 33 -5.13 -30.33 -22.13
C GLU A 33 -5.88 -30.04 -20.83
N THR A 34 -6.08 -31.07 -20.00
CA THR A 34 -6.85 -30.99 -18.75
C THR A 34 -6.17 -31.75 -17.62
N SER A 35 -6.61 -31.54 -16.39
CA SER A 35 -6.18 -32.38 -15.28
C SER A 35 -6.64 -33.83 -15.42
N TYR A 36 -7.71 -34.11 -16.17
CA TYR A 36 -8.19 -35.47 -16.45
C TYR A 36 -7.26 -36.24 -17.40
N THR A 37 -6.55 -35.52 -18.27
CA THR A 37 -5.49 -36.07 -19.13
C THR A 37 -4.12 -36.04 -18.45
N ASN A 38 -4.06 -35.73 -17.14
CA ASN A 38 -2.83 -35.64 -16.36
C ASN A 38 -1.85 -34.56 -16.87
N SER A 39 -2.37 -33.52 -17.53
CA SER A 39 -1.57 -32.42 -18.09
C SER A 39 -1.15 -31.38 -17.05
N PHE A 40 -1.91 -31.25 -15.96
CA PHE A 40 -1.57 -30.42 -14.82
C PHE A 40 -2.30 -30.90 -13.57
N ASN A 41 -1.85 -30.43 -12.40
CA ASN A 41 -2.51 -30.62 -11.12
C ASN A 41 -2.48 -29.31 -10.30
N VAL A 42 -3.19 -29.28 -9.19
CA VAL A 42 -3.13 -28.22 -8.18
C VAL A 42 -2.75 -28.85 -6.84
N ILE A 43 -1.85 -28.20 -6.11
CA ILE A 43 -1.48 -28.56 -4.74
C ILE A 43 -1.90 -27.42 -3.81
N ILE A 44 -2.66 -27.74 -2.77
CA ILE A 44 -3.10 -26.75 -1.77
C ILE A 44 -2.04 -26.63 -0.68
N GLN A 45 -1.68 -25.39 -0.35
CA GLN A 45 -0.78 -25.04 0.75
C GLN A 45 -1.51 -24.14 1.74
N GLU A 46 -0.89 -23.82 2.87
CA GLU A 46 -1.50 -22.98 3.91
C GLU A 46 -1.69 -21.53 3.41
N ASP A 47 -0.68 -21.01 2.74
CA ASP A 47 -0.52 -19.64 2.28
C ASP A 47 -0.81 -19.45 0.78
N GLY A 48 -1.21 -20.50 0.07
CA GLY A 48 -1.57 -20.41 -1.35
C GLY A 48 -1.90 -21.76 -1.98
N PHE A 49 -1.84 -21.80 -3.30
CA PHE A 49 -1.83 -23.04 -4.06
C PHE A 49 -0.75 -23.02 -5.13
N VAL A 50 -0.31 -24.19 -5.55
CA VAL A 50 0.63 -24.37 -6.66
C VAL A 50 -0.10 -25.01 -7.83
N PHE A 51 -0.09 -24.36 -8.99
CA PHE A 51 -0.44 -24.99 -10.25
C PHE A 51 0.78 -25.75 -10.79
N VAL A 52 0.65 -27.06 -10.97
CA VAL A 52 1.73 -27.96 -11.33
C VAL A 52 1.53 -28.44 -12.77
N PRO A 53 2.20 -27.84 -13.76
CA PRO A 53 2.17 -28.35 -15.12
C PRO A 53 2.95 -29.66 -15.23
N ARG A 54 2.49 -30.59 -16.05
CA ARG A 54 3.26 -31.79 -16.42
C ARG A 54 4.02 -31.50 -17.71
N LEU A 55 5.34 -31.39 -17.62
CA LEU A 55 6.19 -31.07 -18.78
C LEU A 55 6.71 -32.34 -19.48
N PRO A 56 6.94 -32.32 -20.81
CA PRO A 56 6.58 -31.24 -21.74
C PRO A 56 5.06 -31.13 -21.94
N CYS A 57 4.55 -29.90 -22.10
CA CYS A 57 3.14 -29.60 -22.35
C CYS A 57 2.96 -28.75 -23.61
N ALA A 58 1.75 -28.73 -24.17
CA ALA A 58 1.43 -27.98 -25.40
C ALA A 58 1.15 -26.48 -25.16
N TYR A 59 0.97 -26.06 -23.91
CA TYR A 59 0.76 -24.67 -23.51
C TYR A 59 2.04 -24.02 -22.98
N ILE A 60 2.14 -22.69 -23.13
CA ILE A 60 3.28 -21.90 -22.68
C ILE A 60 3.07 -21.50 -21.22
N LEU A 61 4.13 -21.61 -20.40
CA LEU A 61 4.15 -21.12 -19.03
C LEU A 61 4.65 -19.68 -19.01
N ASP A 62 3.73 -18.72 -19.18
CA ASP A 62 4.02 -17.28 -19.22
C ASP A 62 3.09 -16.47 -18.30
N ASP A 63 3.29 -15.14 -18.30
CA ASP A 63 2.50 -14.19 -17.51
C ASP A 63 1.01 -14.18 -17.91
N ASP A 64 0.68 -14.50 -19.16
CA ASP A 64 -0.71 -14.57 -19.63
C ASP A 64 -1.44 -15.77 -19.01
N LEU A 65 -0.83 -16.95 -19.04
CA LEU A 65 -1.37 -18.13 -18.36
C LEU A 65 -1.49 -17.89 -16.86
N TYR A 66 -0.43 -17.35 -16.23
CA TYR A 66 -0.44 -17.04 -14.80
C TYR A 66 -1.59 -16.10 -14.44
N LYS A 67 -1.76 -15.00 -15.19
CA LYS A 67 -2.84 -14.04 -14.99
C LYS A 67 -4.23 -14.67 -15.17
N LYS A 68 -4.40 -15.54 -16.16
CA LYS A 68 -5.68 -16.24 -16.39
C LYS A 68 -6.02 -17.20 -15.25
N ILE A 69 -5.05 -18.00 -14.78
CA ILE A 69 -5.22 -18.85 -13.60
C ILE A 69 -5.61 -18.01 -12.39
N PHE A 70 -4.91 -16.89 -12.15
CA PHE A 70 -5.23 -15.96 -11.07
C PHE A 70 -6.68 -15.45 -11.17
N LEU A 71 -7.14 -15.00 -12.34
CA LEU A 71 -8.51 -14.48 -12.52
C LEU A 71 -9.57 -15.55 -12.22
N ILE A 72 -9.37 -16.77 -12.73
CA ILE A 72 -10.30 -17.89 -12.52
C ILE A 72 -10.34 -18.28 -11.04
N ALA A 73 -9.17 -18.47 -10.43
CA ALA A 73 -9.07 -18.88 -9.04
C ALA A 73 -9.58 -17.78 -8.09
N ASN A 74 -9.28 -16.51 -8.36
CA ASN A 74 -9.74 -15.41 -7.53
C ASN A 74 -11.28 -15.31 -7.51
N ALA A 75 -11.93 -15.45 -8.66
CA ALA A 75 -13.39 -15.50 -8.73
C ALA A 75 -13.99 -16.74 -8.07
N SER A 76 -13.32 -17.90 -8.19
CA SER A 76 -13.80 -19.16 -7.61
C SER A 76 -13.67 -19.19 -6.09
N LEU A 77 -12.60 -18.62 -5.54
CA LEU A 77 -12.28 -18.73 -4.12
C LEU A 77 -12.83 -17.59 -3.26
N TYR A 78 -13.12 -16.43 -3.85
CA TYR A 78 -13.73 -15.32 -3.13
C TYR A 78 -15.16 -15.68 -2.68
N PRO A 79 -15.58 -15.39 -1.42
CA PRO A 79 -14.90 -14.63 -0.37
C PRO A 79 -14.14 -15.50 0.65
N GLN A 80 -14.05 -16.82 0.43
CA GLN A 80 -13.41 -17.72 1.40
C GLN A 80 -11.89 -17.55 1.42
N TYR A 81 -11.28 -17.19 0.29
CA TYR A 81 -9.90 -16.74 0.19
C TYR A 81 -9.82 -15.49 -0.69
N THR A 82 -8.86 -14.63 -0.37
CA THR A 82 -8.46 -13.52 -1.24
C THR A 82 -7.10 -13.84 -1.83
N LEU A 83 -7.02 -14.04 -3.15
CA LEU A 83 -5.73 -14.21 -3.81
C LEU A 83 -4.94 -12.90 -3.79
N LEU A 84 -3.63 -13.04 -3.69
CA LEU A 84 -2.68 -11.94 -3.55
C LEU A 84 -1.94 -11.80 -4.88
N LYS A 85 -2.26 -10.73 -5.63
CA LYS A 85 -1.70 -10.53 -6.97
C LYS A 85 -0.17 -10.38 -6.89
N GLN A 86 0.51 -11.08 -7.78
CA GLN A 86 1.95 -10.98 -8.01
C GLN A 86 2.19 -10.23 -9.32
N ASN A 87 3.29 -9.45 -9.39
CA ASN A 87 3.62 -8.66 -10.58
C ASN A 87 4.24 -9.48 -11.71
N ALA A 88 4.77 -10.67 -11.40
CA ALA A 88 5.40 -11.56 -12.35
C ALA A 88 5.01 -13.01 -12.07
N THR A 89 5.16 -13.87 -13.07
CA THR A 89 5.03 -15.32 -12.91
C THR A 89 6.03 -15.85 -11.87
N TYR A 90 5.52 -16.50 -10.84
CA TYR A 90 6.33 -16.96 -9.71
C TYR A 90 6.45 -18.49 -9.70
N PHE A 91 7.62 -19.00 -10.09
CA PHE A 91 7.93 -20.43 -10.07
C PHE A 91 8.45 -20.87 -8.71
N VAL A 92 7.96 -22.03 -8.25
CA VAL A 92 8.47 -22.71 -7.06
C VAL A 92 8.93 -24.12 -7.41
N PRO A 93 10.07 -24.58 -6.86
CA PRO A 93 10.48 -25.98 -6.99
C PRO A 93 9.58 -26.87 -6.11
N LEU A 94 9.31 -28.08 -6.57
CA LEU A 94 8.62 -29.11 -5.81
C LEU A 94 9.60 -30.22 -5.42
N ASP A 95 9.49 -30.70 -4.19
CA ASP A 95 10.34 -31.76 -3.65
C ASP A 95 9.93 -33.13 -4.24
N THR A 96 10.48 -33.46 -5.39
CA THR A 96 10.20 -34.70 -6.14
C THR A 96 11.32 -35.04 -7.11
N ASP A 97 11.58 -36.33 -7.29
CA ASP A 97 12.55 -36.83 -8.27
C ASP A 97 11.99 -36.87 -9.71
N ASP A 98 10.67 -36.66 -9.89
CA ASP A 98 10.04 -36.66 -11.20
C ASP A 98 10.24 -35.31 -11.93
N LEU A 99 11.17 -35.31 -12.88
CA LEU A 99 11.47 -34.17 -13.77
C LEU A 99 10.21 -33.54 -14.39
N HIS A 100 9.17 -34.32 -14.66
CA HIS A 100 7.96 -33.83 -15.32
C HIS A 100 7.13 -32.87 -14.44
N ILE A 101 7.30 -32.92 -13.10
CA ILE A 101 6.50 -32.16 -12.12
C ILE A 101 7.34 -31.44 -11.06
N GLN A 102 8.64 -31.27 -11.28
CA GLN A 102 9.58 -30.63 -10.33
C GLN A 102 9.33 -29.14 -10.07
N ARG A 103 8.36 -28.51 -10.71
CA ARG A 103 8.11 -27.07 -10.63
C ARG A 103 6.63 -26.74 -10.77
N GLY A 104 6.22 -25.62 -10.21
CA GLY A 104 4.87 -25.11 -10.39
C GLY A 104 4.80 -23.59 -10.27
N LEU A 105 3.65 -23.05 -10.62
CA LEU A 105 3.31 -21.64 -10.48
C LEU A 105 2.60 -21.45 -9.15
N PHE A 106 3.16 -20.63 -8.25
CA PHE A 106 2.58 -20.41 -6.93
C PHE A 106 1.68 -19.17 -6.90
N PHE A 107 0.51 -19.34 -6.29
CA PHE A 107 -0.52 -18.32 -6.16
C PHE A 107 -0.79 -18.09 -4.66
N PRO A 108 -0.23 -17.03 -4.07
CA PRO A 108 -0.43 -16.74 -2.66
C PRO A 108 -1.86 -16.27 -2.39
N TRP A 109 -2.37 -16.60 -1.22
CA TRP A 109 -3.68 -16.17 -0.76
C TRP A 109 -3.67 -15.81 0.73
N LYS A 110 -4.78 -15.22 1.18
CA LYS A 110 -5.15 -15.20 2.59
C LYS A 110 -6.54 -15.78 2.77
N ARG A 111 -6.80 -16.37 3.93
CA ARG A 111 -8.14 -16.82 4.29
C ARG A 111 -9.05 -15.62 4.58
N GLY A 112 -10.26 -15.67 4.04
CA GLY A 112 -11.28 -14.64 4.16
C GLY A 112 -11.01 -13.41 3.29
N ILE A 113 -11.69 -12.32 3.64
CA ILE A 113 -11.61 -11.02 2.96
C ILE A 113 -10.94 -9.98 3.84
N SER A 114 -10.46 -8.89 3.24
CA SER A 114 -10.05 -7.71 4.00
C SER A 114 -11.25 -7.16 4.79
N GLU A 115 -11.08 -6.94 6.09
CA GLU A 115 -12.14 -6.43 6.97
C GLU A 115 -11.73 -5.12 7.63
N ARG A 116 -12.67 -4.18 7.70
CA ARG A 116 -12.44 -2.86 8.27
C ARG A 116 -12.19 -2.92 9.79
N LEU A 117 -11.29 -2.06 10.29
CA LEU A 117 -11.19 -1.74 11.72
C LEU A 117 -12.28 -0.74 12.12
N ALA A 118 -13.12 -1.10 13.07
CA ALA A 118 -14.11 -0.20 13.68
C ALA A 118 -13.59 0.28 15.04
N ILE A 119 -13.39 1.59 15.18
CA ILE A 119 -12.73 2.22 16.33
C ILE A 119 -13.71 3.20 17.00
N PRO A 120 -14.34 2.83 18.12
CA PRO A 120 -15.35 3.67 18.78
C PRO A 120 -14.80 5.01 19.32
N ASP A 121 -13.52 5.05 19.68
CA ASP A 121 -12.86 6.24 20.24
C ASP A 121 -11.41 6.27 19.74
N LEU A 122 -11.14 7.13 18.76
CA LEU A 122 -9.82 7.19 18.11
C LEU A 122 -8.71 7.62 19.08
N ASP A 123 -8.95 8.61 19.93
CA ASP A 123 -7.94 9.12 20.85
C ASP A 123 -7.54 8.05 21.88
N LYS A 124 -8.52 7.32 22.42
CA LYS A 124 -8.25 6.21 23.35
C LYS A 124 -7.55 5.05 22.65
N PHE A 125 -7.89 4.78 21.39
CA PHE A 125 -7.28 3.73 20.60
C PHE A 125 -5.82 4.06 20.28
N SER A 126 -5.55 5.23 19.72
CA SER A 126 -4.20 5.65 19.30
C SER A 126 -3.22 5.72 20.46
N ALA A 127 -3.66 6.20 21.63
CA ALA A 127 -2.83 6.29 22.83
C ALA A 127 -2.43 4.92 23.43
N ARG A 128 -3.10 3.82 23.03
CA ARG A 128 -2.83 2.46 23.51
C ARG A 128 -2.06 1.60 22.53
N LEU A 129 -1.79 2.11 21.33
CA LEU A 129 -1.07 1.35 20.33
C LEU A 129 0.39 1.14 20.79
N PRO A 130 0.95 -0.07 20.62
CA PRO A 130 2.37 -0.28 20.80
C PRO A 130 3.17 0.65 19.87
N HIS A 131 4.32 1.14 20.34
CA HIS A 131 5.17 2.02 19.54
C HIS A 131 5.51 1.38 18.18
N GLY A 132 5.41 2.18 17.11
CA GLY A 132 5.70 1.75 15.75
C GLY A 132 4.59 0.96 15.06
N LYS A 133 3.56 0.46 15.77
CA LYS A 133 2.46 -0.29 15.14
C LYS A 133 1.35 0.63 14.65
N ILE A 134 1.03 0.53 13.36
CA ILE A 134 -0.02 1.31 12.71
C ILE A 134 -1.03 0.36 12.07
N PRO A 135 -2.10 -0.04 12.79
CA PRO A 135 -3.15 -0.88 12.24
C PRO A 135 -3.87 -0.18 11.08
N ILE A 136 -4.20 -0.89 10.01
CA ILE A 136 -4.92 -0.30 8.86
C ILE A 136 -6.27 -0.99 8.66
N MET A 137 -6.28 -2.32 8.70
CA MET A 137 -7.47 -3.16 8.61
C MET A 137 -7.25 -4.40 9.50
N LYS A 138 -8.27 -5.25 9.72
CA LYS A 138 -8.07 -6.45 10.54
C LYS A 138 -6.96 -7.31 9.94
N HIS A 139 -6.07 -7.79 10.80
CA HIS A 139 -4.93 -8.64 10.42
C HIS A 139 -3.94 -7.98 9.44
N PHE A 140 -3.93 -6.65 9.35
CA PHE A 140 -2.96 -5.91 8.56
C PHE A 140 -2.56 -4.61 9.25
N GLU A 141 -1.28 -4.52 9.60
CA GLU A 141 -0.66 -3.40 10.30
C GLU A 141 0.67 -3.04 9.65
N LEU A 142 1.03 -1.76 9.69
CA LEU A 142 2.34 -1.28 9.26
C LEU A 142 3.25 -1.14 10.46
N ASN A 143 4.56 -1.28 10.21
CA ASN A 143 5.60 -1.00 11.17
C ASN A 143 6.36 0.26 10.78
N LEU A 144 6.20 1.35 11.55
CA LEU A 144 6.83 2.65 11.31
C LEU A 144 8.37 2.55 11.26
N ASP A 145 8.97 1.55 11.92
CA ASP A 145 10.42 1.34 11.87
C ASP A 145 10.92 0.77 10.55
N LYS A 146 10.03 0.13 9.79
CA LYS A 146 10.34 -0.58 8.54
C LYS A 146 9.88 0.19 7.30
N VAL A 147 8.95 1.13 7.46
CA VAL A 147 8.47 2.01 6.38
C VAL A 147 9.14 3.39 6.45
N ASN A 148 9.15 4.13 5.33
CA ASN A 148 9.85 5.42 5.22
C ASN A 148 8.96 6.53 4.65
N HIS A 149 8.51 6.38 3.41
CA HIS A 149 7.79 7.44 2.71
C HIS A 149 6.46 6.93 2.17
N TRP A 150 5.43 7.74 2.35
CA TRP A 150 4.03 7.38 2.20
C TRP A 150 3.39 8.24 1.12
N ALA A 151 2.48 7.64 0.35
CA ALA A 151 1.65 8.32 -0.63
C ALA A 151 0.18 7.93 -0.44
N ILE A 152 -0.72 8.91 -0.35
CA ILE A 152 -2.17 8.70 -0.45
C ILE A 152 -2.73 9.44 -1.66
N ALA A 153 -3.17 8.68 -2.66
CA ALA A 153 -3.91 9.16 -3.81
C ALA A 153 -5.43 8.97 -3.65
N GLY A 154 -6.21 9.77 -4.37
CA GLY A 154 -7.66 9.55 -4.44
C GLY A 154 -8.45 10.79 -4.86
N ASN A 155 -9.59 10.60 -5.50
CA ASN A 155 -10.42 11.74 -5.95
C ASN A 155 -11.03 12.51 -4.77
N SER A 156 -11.56 13.71 -5.02
CA SER A 156 -12.36 14.42 -4.01
C SER A 156 -13.52 13.53 -3.52
N GLY A 157 -13.81 13.56 -2.21
CA GLY A 157 -14.86 12.74 -1.61
C GLY A 157 -14.52 11.24 -1.42
N SER A 158 -13.32 10.78 -1.78
CA SER A 158 -12.95 9.36 -1.63
C SER A 158 -12.69 8.92 -0.17
N GLY A 159 -12.47 9.88 0.72
CA GLY A 159 -12.11 9.64 2.12
C GLY A 159 -10.63 9.88 2.46
N LYS A 160 -9.84 10.53 1.57
CA LYS A 160 -8.42 10.86 1.83
C LYS A 160 -8.20 11.61 3.14
N SER A 161 -8.88 12.74 3.34
CA SER A 161 -8.69 13.56 4.55
C SER A 161 -9.11 12.81 5.81
N TYR A 162 -10.15 11.96 5.72
CA TYR A 162 -10.55 11.08 6.80
C TYR A 162 -9.48 10.02 7.11
N ALA A 163 -8.87 9.41 6.10
CA ALA A 163 -7.75 8.50 6.28
C ALA A 163 -6.50 9.22 6.83
N LEU A 164 -6.20 10.43 6.34
CA LEU A 164 -5.08 11.23 6.82
C LEU A 164 -5.24 11.58 8.30
N THR A 165 -6.43 12.01 8.73
CA THR A 165 -6.74 12.29 10.14
C THR A 165 -6.56 11.06 11.04
N TYR A 166 -6.87 9.85 10.54
CA TYR A 166 -6.54 8.61 11.24
C TYR A 166 -5.03 8.47 11.44
N PHE A 167 -4.26 8.59 10.35
CA PHE A 167 -2.81 8.46 10.40
C PHE A 167 -2.17 9.50 11.30
N LEU A 168 -2.58 10.76 11.22
CA LEU A 168 -2.11 11.83 12.11
C LEU A 168 -2.37 11.48 13.59
N SER A 169 -3.56 10.97 13.90
CA SER A 169 -3.94 10.57 15.27
C SER A 169 -3.13 9.40 15.80
N VAL A 170 -2.71 8.47 14.95
CA VAL A 170 -1.80 7.38 15.33
C VAL A 170 -0.37 7.89 15.46
N LEU A 171 0.12 8.61 14.44
CA LEU A 171 1.51 9.06 14.35
C LEU A 171 1.90 10.07 15.43
N LYS A 172 0.97 10.88 15.96
CA LYS A 172 1.27 11.85 17.03
C LYS A 172 1.89 11.24 18.29
N HIS A 173 1.71 9.94 18.49
CA HIS A 173 2.25 9.23 19.66
C HIS A 173 3.61 8.55 19.41
N MET A 174 4.10 8.53 18.16
CA MET A 174 5.29 7.78 17.75
C MET A 174 6.23 8.56 16.81
N SER A 175 5.85 9.76 16.39
CA SER A 175 6.64 10.64 15.52
C SER A 175 6.36 12.10 15.84
N ASP A 176 7.40 12.92 15.80
CA ASP A 176 7.25 14.37 15.66
C ASP A 176 6.58 14.67 14.31
N LEU A 177 5.69 15.67 14.27
CA LEU A 177 4.89 15.98 13.09
C LEU A 177 5.11 17.42 12.62
N ILE A 178 5.38 17.56 11.32
CA ILE A 178 5.32 18.84 10.60
C ILE A 178 4.19 18.73 9.59
N ILE A 179 3.16 19.57 9.72
CA ILE A 179 1.97 19.51 8.85
C ILE A 179 2.00 20.70 7.90
N ILE A 180 1.84 20.43 6.61
CA ILE A 180 1.69 21.41 5.55
C ILE A 180 0.32 21.16 4.91
N ASP A 181 -0.56 22.14 5.04
CA ASP A 181 -1.94 22.05 4.57
C ASP A 181 -2.27 23.25 3.66
N PRO A 182 -2.09 23.11 2.34
CA PRO A 182 -2.41 24.15 1.38
C PRO A 182 -3.91 24.48 1.29
N LYS A 183 -4.79 23.60 1.77
CA LYS A 183 -6.25 23.80 1.73
C LYS A 183 -6.80 24.42 2.99
N PHE A 184 -6.00 24.42 4.07
CA PHE A 184 -6.38 24.93 5.38
C PHE A 184 -7.71 24.34 5.87
N ASP A 185 -7.82 23.00 5.81
CA ASP A 185 -9.06 22.27 6.09
C ASP A 185 -8.94 21.33 7.31
N THR A 186 -9.16 20.04 7.13
CA THR A 186 -9.26 19.03 8.20
C THR A 186 -7.92 18.84 8.92
N PRO A 187 -6.76 18.68 8.24
CA PRO A 187 -5.47 18.53 8.90
C PRO A 187 -5.11 19.75 9.75
N SER A 188 -5.39 20.96 9.29
CA SER A 188 -5.17 22.19 10.07
C SER A 188 -6.03 22.25 11.34
N ARG A 189 -7.32 21.90 11.25
CA ARG A 189 -8.21 21.81 12.43
C ARG A 189 -7.73 20.75 13.42
N TRP A 190 -7.37 19.57 12.93
CA TRP A 190 -6.81 18.49 13.75
C TRP A 190 -5.52 18.93 14.44
N ALA A 191 -4.61 19.62 13.74
CA ALA A 191 -3.33 20.08 14.28
C ALA A 191 -3.55 21.08 15.42
N ARG A 192 -4.47 22.04 15.24
CA ARG A 192 -4.84 23.02 16.28
C ARG A 192 -5.30 22.34 17.57
N GLU A 193 -6.17 21.33 17.48
CA GLU A 193 -6.69 20.62 18.66
C GLU A 193 -5.68 19.74 19.38
N ASN A 194 -4.63 19.33 18.68
CA ASN A 194 -3.53 18.53 19.22
C ASN A 194 -2.28 19.39 19.55
N HIS A 195 -2.38 20.72 19.45
CA HIS A 195 -1.29 21.67 19.67
C HIS A 195 -0.03 21.40 18.82
N ILE A 196 -0.25 20.98 17.56
CA ILE A 196 0.80 20.74 16.58
C ILE A 196 0.84 21.91 15.60
N SER A 197 2.05 22.38 15.26
CA SER A 197 2.24 23.47 14.30
C SER A 197 1.84 23.04 12.88
N VAL A 198 1.18 23.94 12.16
CA VAL A 198 0.75 23.74 10.76
C VAL A 198 1.17 24.91 9.89
N ILE A 199 1.80 24.62 8.76
CA ILE A 199 2.11 25.58 7.71
C ILE A 199 0.91 25.61 6.76
N HIS A 200 0.23 26.74 6.69
CA HIS A 200 -0.96 26.96 5.88
C HIS A 200 -0.90 28.35 5.23
N PRO A 201 -1.63 28.58 4.13
CA PRO A 201 -1.70 29.90 3.51
C PRO A 201 -2.24 30.95 4.49
N VAL A 202 -1.61 32.12 4.50
CA VAL A 202 -2.03 33.28 5.30
C VAL A 202 -2.58 34.36 4.36
N GLU A 203 -3.64 35.05 4.77
CA GLU A 203 -4.18 36.18 4.03
C GLU A 203 -3.08 37.21 3.70
N ASN A 204 -3.17 37.82 2.52
CA ASN A 204 -2.21 38.80 1.99
C ASN A 204 -0.81 38.27 1.66
N ARG A 205 -0.58 36.95 1.63
CA ARG A 205 0.64 36.36 1.06
C ARG A 205 0.37 35.74 -0.30
N SER A 206 1.36 35.83 -1.20
CA SER A 206 1.25 35.15 -2.49
C SER A 206 1.43 33.64 -2.32
N LYS A 207 0.97 32.87 -3.31
CA LYS A 207 1.22 31.42 -3.37
C LYS A 207 2.73 31.10 -3.37
N SER A 208 3.53 31.92 -4.04
CA SER A 208 4.99 31.78 -4.09
C SER A 208 5.64 31.98 -2.71
N ASP A 209 5.14 32.93 -1.90
CA ASP A 209 5.64 33.15 -0.54
C ASP A 209 5.31 31.95 0.35
N PHE A 210 4.09 31.41 0.23
CA PHE A 210 3.69 30.20 0.95
C PHE A 210 4.58 29.01 0.60
N VAL A 211 4.83 28.74 -0.68
CA VAL A 211 5.72 27.64 -1.08
C VAL A 211 7.18 27.90 -0.68
N SER A 212 7.62 29.16 -0.65
CA SER A 212 8.96 29.52 -0.13
C SER A 212 9.09 29.20 1.35
N GLN A 213 8.07 29.49 2.16
CA GLN A 213 8.02 29.08 3.58
C GLN A 213 8.05 27.56 3.72
N VAL A 214 7.36 26.82 2.85
CA VAL A 214 7.45 25.35 2.82
C VAL A 214 8.88 24.90 2.50
N ASN A 215 9.54 25.53 1.52
CA ASN A 215 10.92 25.23 1.16
C ASN A 215 11.89 25.49 2.32
N GLU A 216 11.70 26.56 3.09
CA GLU A 216 12.49 26.81 4.31
C GLU A 216 12.34 25.67 5.32
N GLN A 217 11.11 25.21 5.57
CA GLN A 217 10.87 24.09 6.48
C GLN A 217 11.50 22.79 5.99
N LEU A 218 11.38 22.48 4.69
CA LEU A 218 12.01 21.31 4.10
C LEU A 218 13.54 21.40 4.13
N SER A 219 14.11 22.59 3.93
CA SER A 219 15.55 22.84 4.06
C SER A 219 16.05 22.58 5.48
N GLN A 220 15.30 23.01 6.51
CA GLN A 220 15.61 22.67 7.90
C GLN A 220 15.61 21.15 8.14
N CYS A 221 14.66 20.42 7.55
CA CYS A 221 14.61 18.96 7.64
C CYS A 221 15.80 18.32 6.93
N ALA A 222 16.19 18.81 5.75
CA ALA A 222 17.38 18.35 5.04
C ALA A 222 18.68 18.59 5.85
N ASN A 223 18.78 19.73 6.53
CA ASN A 223 19.89 20.00 7.45
C ASN A 223 19.88 19.06 8.67
N LEU A 224 18.71 18.72 9.20
CA LEU A 224 18.57 17.73 10.27
C LEU A 224 19.04 16.34 9.82
N ILE A 225 18.70 15.92 8.59
CA ILE A 225 19.22 14.68 7.99
C ILE A 225 20.75 14.68 8.03
N GLN A 226 21.40 15.74 7.55
CA GLN A 226 22.87 15.83 7.53
C GLN A 226 23.48 15.70 8.93
N LYS A 227 22.88 16.36 9.93
CA LYS A 227 23.29 16.23 11.33
C LYS A 227 23.14 14.79 11.85
N ARG A 228 22.02 14.14 11.56
CA ARG A 228 21.77 12.74 11.94
C ARG A 228 22.74 11.78 11.23
N GLN A 229 23.10 12.05 9.97
CA GLN A 229 24.10 11.26 9.24
C GLN A 229 25.50 11.38 9.86
N ALA A 230 25.90 12.56 10.33
CA ALA A 230 27.16 12.72 11.06
C ALA A 230 27.16 11.88 12.36
N ILE A 231 26.05 11.85 13.10
CA ILE A 231 25.91 10.98 14.28
C ILE A 231 26.03 9.50 13.91
N LEU A 232 25.44 9.07 12.78
CA LEU A 232 25.55 7.68 12.31
C LEU A 232 26.95 7.30 11.85
N TYR A 233 27.73 8.27 11.35
CA TYR A 233 29.13 8.03 10.99
C TYR A 233 29.95 7.61 12.22
N ASP A 234 29.74 8.31 13.35
CA ASP A 234 30.43 8.00 14.61
C ASP A 234 29.79 6.82 15.36
N ASN A 235 28.46 6.67 15.29
CA ASN A 235 27.69 5.61 15.93
C ASN A 235 26.62 5.04 14.98
N PRO A 236 26.95 4.02 14.18
CA PRO A 236 26.04 3.43 13.19
C PRO A 236 24.75 2.83 13.77
N ASN A 237 24.72 2.54 15.07
CA ASN A 237 23.58 1.91 15.75
C ASN A 237 22.68 2.92 16.49
N HIS A 238 22.97 4.22 16.39
CA HIS A 238 22.19 5.26 17.04
C HIS A 238 20.72 5.21 16.58
N GLN A 239 19.80 5.24 17.54
CA GLN A 239 18.36 5.24 17.28
C GLN A 239 17.81 6.66 17.34
N PHE A 240 17.25 7.14 16.23
CA PHE A 240 16.61 8.45 16.17
C PHE A 240 15.12 8.36 16.45
N THR A 241 14.57 9.43 17.00
CA THR A 241 13.12 9.65 16.99
C THR A 241 12.61 9.90 15.57
N HIS A 242 11.41 9.42 15.28
CA HIS A 242 10.77 9.65 13.99
C HIS A 242 10.34 11.10 13.86
N LEU A 243 10.54 11.67 12.68
CA LEU A 243 9.96 12.95 12.27
C LEU A 243 9.23 12.73 10.95
N THR A 244 7.95 13.08 10.89
CA THR A 244 7.11 12.89 9.70
C THR A 244 6.63 14.23 9.17
N ILE A 245 6.96 14.50 7.91
CA ILE A 245 6.54 15.69 7.18
C ILE A 245 5.31 15.34 6.36
N VAL A 246 4.15 15.88 6.75
CA VAL A 246 2.85 15.58 6.16
C VAL A 246 2.41 16.71 5.25
N ILE A 247 2.03 16.38 4.01
CA ILE A 247 1.54 17.34 3.01
C ILE A 247 0.19 16.86 2.47
N ASP A 248 -0.94 17.53 2.79
CA ASP A 248 -2.30 17.07 2.40
C ASP A 248 -2.58 17.15 0.88
N GLU A 249 -1.97 18.11 0.20
CA GLU A 249 -2.16 18.31 -1.24
C GLU A 249 -0.86 18.78 -1.90
N VAL A 250 -0.01 17.83 -2.25
CA VAL A 250 1.30 18.13 -2.87
C VAL A 250 1.14 18.88 -4.20
N LEU A 251 0.11 18.54 -4.99
CA LEU A 251 -0.15 19.22 -6.26
C LEU A 251 -0.36 20.73 -6.10
N ALA A 252 -0.97 21.15 -4.98
CA ALA A 252 -1.19 22.56 -4.71
C ALA A 252 0.14 23.34 -4.52
N LEU A 253 1.23 22.67 -4.14
CA LEU A 253 2.56 23.26 -3.99
C LEU A 253 3.37 23.31 -5.29
N SER A 254 3.00 22.52 -6.30
CA SER A 254 3.72 22.43 -7.58
C SER A 254 3.02 23.11 -8.76
N GLU A 255 1.73 23.44 -8.63
CA GLU A 255 0.91 24.05 -9.68
C GLU A 255 0.82 25.58 -9.51
N GLY A 256 1.00 26.36 -10.59
CA GLY A 256 0.82 27.82 -10.54
C GLY A 256 1.84 28.57 -9.64
N VAL A 257 3.03 28.01 -9.47
CA VAL A 257 4.14 28.58 -8.68
C VAL A 257 5.29 28.94 -9.62
N ASN A 258 6.10 29.94 -9.24
CA ASN A 258 7.30 30.29 -9.99
C ASN A 258 8.23 29.06 -10.18
N LYS A 259 8.81 28.92 -11.39
CA LYS A 259 9.65 27.80 -11.77
C LYS A 259 10.80 27.53 -10.77
N ASN A 260 11.51 28.57 -10.34
CA ASN A 260 12.66 28.41 -9.45
C ASN A 260 12.23 27.90 -8.06
N ILE A 261 11.10 28.39 -7.55
CA ILE A 261 10.54 27.98 -6.26
C ILE A 261 10.06 26.52 -6.32
N LYS A 262 9.43 26.13 -7.43
CA LYS A 262 9.02 24.75 -7.69
C LYS A 262 10.22 23.80 -7.81
N GLU A 263 11.27 24.20 -8.53
CA GLU A 263 12.49 23.40 -8.67
C GLU A 263 13.20 23.21 -7.33
N ALA A 264 13.26 24.25 -6.50
CA ALA A 264 13.76 24.15 -5.13
C ALA A 264 12.92 23.18 -4.28
N PHE A 265 11.59 23.26 -4.36
CA PHE A 265 10.67 22.33 -3.68
C PHE A 265 10.92 20.87 -4.08
N PHE A 266 11.02 20.59 -5.38
CA PHE A 266 11.28 19.24 -5.90
C PHE A 266 12.66 18.72 -5.55
N SER A 267 13.68 19.58 -5.54
CA SER A 267 15.04 19.24 -5.12
C SER A 267 15.06 18.82 -3.64
N LEU A 268 14.42 19.61 -2.77
CA LEU A 268 14.34 19.32 -1.33
C LEU A 268 13.55 18.05 -1.04
N LEU A 269 12.40 17.84 -1.70
CA LEU A 269 11.66 16.58 -1.58
C LEU A 269 12.51 15.38 -2.00
N SER A 270 13.24 15.47 -3.12
CA SER A 270 14.11 14.40 -3.61
C SER A 270 15.23 14.09 -2.63
N GLN A 271 15.86 15.12 -2.07
CA GLN A 271 16.93 14.95 -1.07
C GLN A 271 16.41 14.27 0.20
N ILE A 272 15.26 14.69 0.72
CA ILE A 272 14.65 14.08 1.91
C ILE A 272 14.24 12.64 1.61
N ALA A 273 13.62 12.38 0.47
CA ALA A 273 13.22 11.02 0.08
C ALA A 273 14.42 10.06 -0.03
N LEU A 274 15.55 10.53 -0.57
CA LEU A 274 16.74 9.70 -0.75
C LEU A 274 17.48 9.42 0.57
N LEU A 275 17.52 10.40 1.48
CA LEU A 275 18.39 10.35 2.68
C LEU A 275 17.61 10.16 4.00
N GLY A 276 16.28 10.23 3.96
CA GLY A 276 15.42 10.20 5.14
C GLY A 276 15.35 8.85 5.85
N ARG A 277 15.48 7.74 5.11
CA ARG A 277 15.37 6.37 5.62
C ARG A 277 16.28 6.09 6.82
N ALA A 278 17.59 6.25 6.67
CA ALA A 278 18.56 5.97 7.73
C ALA A 278 18.42 6.92 8.93
N THR A 279 17.88 8.13 8.68
CA THR A 279 17.76 9.19 9.68
C THR A 279 16.37 9.28 10.30
N LYS A 280 15.46 8.34 10.01
CA LYS A 280 14.06 8.30 10.50
C LYS A 280 13.28 9.59 10.23
N ILE A 281 13.52 10.20 9.06
CA ILE A 281 12.77 11.35 8.57
C ILE A 281 11.89 10.89 7.40
N HIS A 282 10.58 11.02 7.58
CA HIS A 282 9.54 10.43 6.74
C HIS A 282 8.82 11.51 5.95
N LEU A 283 8.41 11.17 4.73
CA LEU A 283 7.53 12.01 3.91
C LEU A 283 6.17 11.33 3.87
N PHE A 284 5.11 12.07 4.17
CA PHE A 284 3.75 11.61 4.03
C PHE A 284 3.04 12.54 3.05
N LEU A 285 2.96 12.08 1.81
CA LEU A 285 2.48 12.85 0.67
C LEU A 285 1.03 12.47 0.36
N VAL A 286 0.13 13.44 0.36
CA VAL A 286 -1.25 13.24 -0.04
C VAL A 286 -1.54 14.14 -1.24
N SER A 287 -2.25 13.59 -2.22
CA SER A 287 -2.62 14.33 -3.42
C SER A 287 -3.84 13.71 -4.05
N GLN A 288 -4.60 14.50 -4.81
CA GLN A 288 -5.71 13.95 -5.59
C GLN A 288 -5.23 13.07 -6.74
N ARG A 289 -4.17 13.51 -7.41
CA ARG A 289 -3.49 12.80 -8.49
C ARG A 289 -1.99 12.78 -8.21
N PHE A 290 -1.32 11.69 -8.57
CA PHE A 290 0.13 11.68 -8.65
C PHE A 290 0.55 11.48 -10.10
N ASP A 291 1.43 12.38 -10.55
CA ASP A 291 2.11 12.36 -11.83
C ASP A 291 3.45 13.11 -11.69
N HIS A 292 4.19 13.22 -12.79
CA HIS A 292 5.48 13.92 -12.85
C HIS A 292 5.39 15.43 -12.53
N ASN A 293 4.19 16.02 -12.57
CA ASN A 293 3.98 17.42 -12.17
C ASN A 293 3.68 17.56 -10.68
N THR A 294 3.28 16.47 -10.02
CA THR A 294 3.01 16.43 -8.58
C THR A 294 4.29 16.19 -7.81
N ILE A 295 5.04 15.13 -8.16
CA ILE A 295 6.33 14.80 -7.53
C ILE A 295 7.35 14.30 -8.57
N PRO A 296 8.67 14.48 -8.33
CA PRO A 296 9.71 13.87 -9.13
C PRO A 296 9.66 12.33 -9.10
N ILE A 297 10.14 11.69 -10.18
CA ILE A 297 10.27 10.22 -10.26
C ILE A 297 11.18 9.69 -9.15
N SER A 298 12.28 10.40 -8.87
CA SER A 298 13.21 10.09 -7.77
C SER A 298 12.51 10.02 -6.42
N VAL A 299 11.51 10.86 -6.14
CA VAL A 299 10.71 10.78 -4.91
C VAL A 299 9.81 9.57 -4.95
N ARG A 300 9.11 9.35 -6.07
CA ARG A 300 8.18 8.23 -6.26
C ARG A 300 8.85 6.88 -6.03
N GLU A 301 10.09 6.70 -6.48
CA GLU A 301 10.87 5.46 -6.30
C GLU A 301 11.26 5.17 -4.85
N GLN A 302 11.25 6.19 -3.97
CA GLN A 302 11.55 6.03 -2.54
C GLN A 302 10.30 5.84 -1.68
N LEU A 303 9.10 6.02 -2.25
CA LEU A 303 7.83 5.76 -1.56
C LEU A 303 7.64 4.25 -1.37
N ASN A 304 7.34 3.83 -0.15
CA ASN A 304 7.16 2.42 0.18
C ASN A 304 5.82 2.09 0.85
N VAL A 305 5.01 3.07 1.18
CA VAL A 305 3.60 2.87 1.57
C VAL A 305 2.72 3.62 0.59
N LEU A 306 2.07 2.90 -0.32
CA LEU A 306 1.31 3.46 -1.42
C LEU A 306 -0.16 3.14 -1.26
N LEU A 307 -1.02 4.15 -1.14
CA LEU A 307 -2.46 3.99 -1.05
C LEU A 307 -3.13 4.73 -2.20
N GLN A 308 -4.11 4.08 -2.84
CA GLN A 308 -5.03 4.74 -3.74
C GLN A 308 -6.46 4.47 -3.26
N ILE A 309 -7.11 5.53 -2.76
CA ILE A 309 -8.41 5.49 -2.10
C ILE A 309 -9.50 6.01 -3.04
N GLY A 310 -10.61 5.28 -3.12
CA GLY A 310 -11.73 5.53 -4.00
C GLY A 310 -11.55 4.85 -5.35
N ASN A 311 -12.03 5.49 -6.42
CA ASN A 311 -11.94 4.93 -7.77
C ASN A 311 -10.48 4.78 -8.20
N ILE A 312 -10.09 3.55 -8.53
CA ILE A 312 -8.77 3.24 -9.06
C ILE A 312 -8.70 3.77 -10.50
N ASN A 313 -7.93 4.84 -10.66
CA ASN A 313 -7.72 5.49 -11.95
C ASN A 313 -6.36 5.05 -12.53
N GLN A 314 -6.33 4.74 -13.83
CA GLN A 314 -5.16 4.17 -14.49
C GLN A 314 -3.92 5.09 -14.42
N LYS A 315 -4.08 6.41 -14.54
CA LYS A 315 -2.95 7.36 -14.57
C LYS A 315 -2.17 7.38 -13.25
N THR A 316 -2.88 7.49 -12.13
CA THR A 316 -2.27 7.47 -10.81
C THR A 316 -1.80 6.06 -10.44
N THR A 317 -2.54 5.02 -10.86
CA THR A 317 -2.10 3.64 -10.66
C THR A 317 -0.77 3.40 -11.36
N GLN A 318 -0.63 3.77 -12.64
CA GLN A 318 0.60 3.61 -13.40
C GLN A 318 1.77 4.40 -12.80
N PHE A 319 1.52 5.58 -12.25
CA PHE A 319 2.58 6.40 -11.65
C PHE A 319 3.04 5.87 -10.29
N LEU A 320 2.11 5.50 -9.40
CA LEU A 320 2.47 5.00 -8.06
C LEU A 320 2.88 3.52 -8.10
N PHE A 321 2.15 2.72 -8.87
CA PHE A 321 2.25 1.26 -8.99
C PHE A 321 2.55 0.85 -10.47
N PRO A 322 3.72 1.21 -11.03
CA PRO A 322 4.05 1.00 -12.43
C PRO A 322 4.07 -0.48 -12.84
N ASP A 323 4.41 -1.37 -11.91
CA ASP A 323 4.47 -2.81 -12.14
C ASP A 323 3.13 -3.50 -11.84
N LEU A 324 2.11 -2.74 -11.41
CA LEU A 324 0.80 -3.27 -11.09
C LEU A 324 -0.14 -3.15 -12.28
N ASP A 325 -0.61 -4.31 -12.73
CA ASP A 325 -1.87 -4.40 -13.45
C ASP A 325 -3.03 -4.48 -12.43
N PRO A 326 -4.00 -3.55 -12.39
CA PRO A 326 -5.10 -3.61 -11.42
C PRO A 326 -6.16 -4.67 -11.75
N GLU A 327 -6.10 -5.31 -12.93
CA GLU A 327 -7.12 -6.27 -13.35
C GLU A 327 -7.24 -7.46 -12.39
N GLY A 328 -8.47 -7.82 -12.05
CA GLY A 328 -8.77 -8.95 -11.16
C GLY A 328 -8.67 -8.66 -9.67
N ILE A 329 -8.18 -7.47 -9.24
CA ILE A 329 -8.18 -7.10 -7.82
C ILE A 329 -9.62 -6.79 -7.39
N VAL A 330 -10.13 -7.56 -6.43
CA VAL A 330 -11.48 -7.35 -5.87
C VAL A 330 -11.41 -6.23 -4.84
N ILE A 331 -11.92 -5.06 -5.21
CA ILE A 331 -11.96 -3.90 -4.33
C ILE A 331 -13.35 -3.82 -3.68
N PRO A 332 -13.43 -3.88 -2.34
CA PRO A 332 -14.69 -3.70 -1.62
C PRO A 332 -15.37 -2.37 -1.97
N THR A 333 -16.69 -2.35 -1.98
CA THR A 333 -17.45 -1.12 -2.22
C THR A 333 -17.51 -0.24 -0.95
N GLY A 334 -17.65 1.08 -1.15
CA GLY A 334 -17.86 2.05 -0.07
C GLY A 334 -16.73 3.08 0.08
N HIS A 335 -16.94 4.09 0.93
CA HIS A 335 -15.96 5.16 1.16
C HIS A 335 -14.71 4.65 1.90
N GLY A 336 -13.53 5.20 1.59
CA GLY A 336 -12.27 4.79 2.20
C GLY A 336 -11.80 3.39 1.79
N THR A 337 -12.34 2.84 0.69
CA THR A 337 -11.85 1.60 0.09
C THR A 337 -10.89 1.89 -1.04
N GLY A 338 -10.08 0.91 -1.46
CA GLY A 338 -9.13 1.10 -2.55
C GLY A 338 -8.08 0.01 -2.60
N ILE A 339 -6.84 0.38 -2.93
CA ILE A 339 -5.67 -0.50 -2.90
C ILE A 339 -4.56 0.06 -2.03
N ILE A 340 -3.79 -0.82 -1.42
CA ILE A 340 -2.58 -0.51 -0.68
C ILE A 340 -1.44 -1.43 -1.11
N GLN A 341 -0.25 -0.88 -1.29
CA GLN A 341 0.99 -1.63 -1.46
C GLN A 341 1.99 -1.18 -0.40
N VAL A 342 2.68 -2.14 0.20
CA VAL A 342 3.80 -1.90 1.10
C VAL A 342 5.03 -2.55 0.50
N ILE A 343 6.09 -1.77 0.33
CA ILE A 343 7.37 -2.20 -0.24
C ILE A 343 8.36 -2.35 0.92
N ASP A 344 8.35 -3.51 1.56
CA ASP A 344 9.26 -3.88 2.63
C ASP A 344 9.65 -5.37 2.55
N ASN A 345 10.42 -5.85 3.52
CA ASN A 345 10.83 -7.25 3.59
C ASN A 345 9.79 -8.14 4.32
N GLU A 346 8.73 -7.57 4.88
CA GLU A 346 7.68 -8.31 5.61
C GLU A 346 6.50 -8.67 4.69
N HIS A 347 6.27 -7.83 3.69
CA HIS A 347 5.23 -7.93 2.68
C HIS A 347 5.94 -8.05 1.33
N PRO A 348 6.20 -9.28 0.85
CA PRO A 348 7.04 -9.56 -0.32
C PRO A 348 6.36 -9.17 -1.65
N TYR A 349 5.83 -7.94 -1.74
CA TYR A 349 5.17 -7.32 -2.90
C TYR A 349 3.71 -7.74 -3.10
N GLN A 350 2.84 -7.29 -2.19
CA GLN A 350 1.39 -7.50 -2.29
C GLN A 350 0.64 -6.19 -2.43
N VAL A 351 -0.16 -6.10 -3.50
CA VAL A 351 -1.23 -5.12 -3.58
C VAL A 351 -2.46 -5.74 -2.95
N LEU A 352 -2.92 -5.14 -1.86
CA LEU A 352 -4.06 -5.62 -1.10
C LEU A 352 -5.27 -4.71 -1.34
N PRO A 353 -6.49 -5.28 -1.34
CA PRO A 353 -7.70 -4.47 -1.17
C PRO A 353 -7.64 -3.76 0.18
N LEU A 354 -7.72 -2.43 0.12
CA LEU A 354 -7.68 -1.53 1.26
C LEU A 354 -9.09 -1.24 1.75
N LEU A 355 -9.29 -1.33 3.07
CA LEU A 355 -10.41 -0.69 3.76
C LEU A 355 -9.85 0.16 4.88
N CYS A 356 -9.86 1.48 4.73
CA CYS A 356 -9.43 2.40 5.77
C CYS A 356 -10.29 2.21 7.04
N PRO A 357 -9.73 2.40 8.25
CA PRO A 357 -10.48 2.32 9.49
C PRO A 357 -11.71 3.21 9.49
N THR A 358 -12.79 2.78 10.13
CA THR A 358 -13.90 3.65 10.53
C THR A 358 -13.73 3.96 12.00
N TYR A 359 -13.70 5.23 12.34
CA TYR A 359 -13.50 5.72 13.68
C TYR A 359 -14.42 6.89 14.02
N TYR A 360 -14.60 7.11 15.32
CA TYR A 360 -15.34 8.25 15.85
C TYR A 360 -14.41 9.08 16.73
N THR A 361 -14.54 10.39 16.63
CA THR A 361 -13.84 11.36 17.47
C THR A 361 -14.86 12.07 18.34
N LYS A 362 -14.51 12.37 19.60
CA LYS A 362 -15.38 13.12 20.49
C LYS A 362 -15.36 14.63 20.22
N ARG A 363 -14.40 15.11 19.43
CA ARG A 363 -14.03 16.53 19.36
C ARG A 363 -14.50 17.31 18.12
N GLY A 364 -15.33 16.73 17.25
CA GLY A 364 -15.84 17.48 16.08
C GLY A 364 -14.75 17.87 15.06
N ILE A 365 -13.69 17.06 14.99
CA ILE A 365 -12.50 17.28 14.15
C ILE A 365 -12.80 17.10 12.65
N LEU A 366 -13.85 16.34 12.33
CA LEU A 366 -14.19 15.92 10.97
C LEU A 366 -15.19 16.86 10.29
#